data_AF-A0A7Y0X665-F1
#
_entry.id   AF-A0A7Y0X665-F1
#
_cell.length_a   1.000
_cell.length_b   1.000
_cell.length_c   1.000
_cell.angle_alpha   90.00
_cell.angle_beta   90.00
_cell.angle_gamma   90.00
#
_symmetry.space_group_name_H-M   'P 1'
#
loop_
_entity.id
_entity.type
_entity.pdbx_description
1 polymer ?
#
loop_
_entity_poly.entity_id
_entity_poly.type
_entity_poly.pdbx_seq_one_letter_code
_entity_poly.pdbx_strand_id
1 'polypeptide(L)'
;MKVTFDSNVWENIVSPDSDKPSVYESLSRDICNNVIEPYFCEIALSLESIFKADRLSHTSTYKPKIEVVTEEFDGNHFHGVVGFGPDNDAHPGMHPALAFKYSKAVELGFKVITMTNIGTARAKEIQDKTKVNFSSIDEFWVYADRLNECSKFIESLGCGSSSYHKLVEHYGIKMSPYKRLAQMASKTEIKKFAASVAEWADGDSISAHYAFGNDYFCTNDQARNAGSQSVFHSDNLRLVAEKFGVQVISPEELVNLTKHLRRIPNARHF
;
A
#
# COMPACT_ATOMS: atom_id res chain seq x y z
N MET A 1 19.59 6.14 0.61
CA MET A 1 18.67 5.72 1.69
C MET A 1 17.31 5.45 1.06
N LYS A 2 16.71 4.29 1.30
CA LYS A 2 15.43 3.89 0.71
C LYS A 2 14.29 4.31 1.62
N VAL A 3 13.33 5.05 1.08
CA VAL A 3 12.22 5.60 1.87
C VAL A 3 10.90 5.27 1.19
N THR A 4 9.99 4.66 1.94
CA THR A 4 8.59 4.54 1.52
C THR A 4 7.86 5.80 1.97
N PHE A 5 7.12 6.43 1.07
CA PHE A 5 6.32 7.62 1.37
C PHE A 5 4.84 7.28 1.32
N ASP A 6 4.13 7.70 2.35
CA ASP A 6 2.68 7.69 2.41
C ASP A 6 2.06 8.74 1.45
N SER A 7 0.80 8.55 1.06
CA SER A 7 0.02 9.42 0.17
C SER A 7 0.04 10.89 0.61
N ASN A 8 -0.16 11.13 1.90
CA ASN A 8 -0.14 12.47 2.48
C ASN A 8 1.24 13.17 2.41
N VAL A 9 2.32 12.44 2.10
CA VAL A 9 3.67 13.00 1.92
C VAL A 9 4.03 13.10 0.45
N TRP A 10 4.00 11.99 -0.31
CA TRP A 10 4.52 12.01 -1.68
C TRP A 10 3.71 12.91 -2.60
N GLU A 11 2.39 13.03 -2.39
CA GLU A 11 1.56 13.95 -3.17
C GLU A 11 2.02 15.40 -3.01
N ASN A 12 2.45 15.78 -1.80
CA ASN A 12 2.98 17.11 -1.52
C ASN A 12 4.42 17.31 -2.03
N ILE A 13 5.20 16.24 -2.18
CA ILE A 13 6.54 16.31 -2.82
C ILE A 13 6.43 16.71 -4.28
N VAL A 14 5.45 16.16 -5.00
CA VAL A 14 5.31 16.34 -6.46
C VAL A 14 4.37 17.48 -6.84
N SER A 15 3.42 17.81 -5.97
CA SER A 15 2.45 18.87 -6.14
C SER A 15 2.15 19.49 -4.77
N PRO A 16 3.03 20.38 -4.27
CA PRO A 16 2.86 21.00 -2.97
C PRO A 16 1.54 21.75 -2.90
N ASP A 17 0.65 21.30 -2.02
CA ASP A 17 -0.63 21.96 -1.70
C ASP A 17 -0.68 22.34 -0.20
N SER A 18 0.47 22.22 0.47
CA SER A 18 0.61 22.37 1.92
C SER A 18 1.06 23.76 2.34
N ASP A 19 0.72 24.15 3.58
CA ASP A 19 1.24 25.35 4.24
C ASP A 19 2.78 25.33 4.49
N LYS A 20 3.44 24.17 4.31
CA LYS A 20 4.89 23.98 4.53
C LYS A 20 5.61 23.51 3.24
N PRO A 21 5.55 24.27 2.14
CA PRO A 21 6.13 23.84 0.86
C PRO A 21 7.64 23.56 0.95
N SER A 22 8.37 24.28 1.81
CA SER A 22 9.83 24.18 1.94
C SER A 22 10.34 22.79 2.39
N VAL A 23 9.56 22.05 3.18
CA VAL A 23 9.93 20.68 3.61
C VAL A 23 9.88 19.74 2.42
N TYR A 24 8.78 19.77 1.66
CA TYR A 24 8.56 18.91 0.51
C TYR A 24 9.48 19.25 -0.67
N GLU A 25 9.76 20.54 -0.91
CA GLU A 25 10.78 20.97 -1.86
C GLU A 25 12.18 20.44 -1.49
N SER A 26 12.50 20.39 -0.20
CA SER A 26 13.78 19.84 0.26
C SER A 26 13.87 18.33 0.01
N LEU A 27 12.79 17.59 0.26
CA LEU A 27 12.69 16.17 -0.04
C LEU A 27 12.77 15.88 -1.54
N SER A 28 12.07 16.67 -2.36
CA SER A 28 12.15 16.58 -3.83
C SER A 28 13.59 16.76 -4.30
N ARG A 29 14.32 17.73 -3.74
CA ARG A 29 15.74 17.94 -4.03
C ARG A 29 16.63 16.78 -3.55
N ASP A 30 16.32 16.18 -2.40
CA ASP A 30 17.03 14.99 -1.90
C ASP A 30 16.86 13.78 -2.84
N ILE A 31 15.67 13.61 -3.41
CA ILE A 31 15.39 12.58 -4.41
C ILE A 31 16.18 12.85 -5.69
N CYS A 32 16.10 14.06 -6.25
CA CYS A 32 16.85 14.44 -7.44
C CYS A 32 18.37 14.25 -7.29
N ASN A 33 18.89 14.47 -6.08
CA ASN A 33 20.31 14.32 -5.77
C ASN A 33 20.70 12.89 -5.36
N ASN A 34 19.80 11.90 -5.49
CA ASN A 34 20.02 10.49 -5.12
C ASN A 34 20.40 10.28 -3.64
N VAL A 35 20.04 11.21 -2.74
CA VAL A 35 20.18 11.01 -1.30
C VAL A 35 19.10 10.04 -0.80
N ILE A 36 17.89 10.21 -1.34
CA ILE A 36 16.73 9.36 -1.09
C ILE A 36 16.42 8.57 -2.36
N GLU A 37 16.24 7.26 -2.21
CA GLU A 37 15.59 6.40 -3.20
C GLU A 37 14.12 6.24 -2.77
N PRO A 38 13.17 6.84 -3.51
CA PRO A 38 11.79 6.94 -3.04
C PRO A 38 10.89 5.81 -3.54
N TYR A 39 9.95 5.39 -2.68
CA TYR A 39 8.99 4.33 -2.96
C TYR A 39 7.58 4.71 -2.51
N PHE A 40 6.58 4.08 -3.12
CA PHE A 40 5.20 4.04 -2.62
C PHE A 40 4.69 2.60 -2.65
N CYS A 41 3.69 2.29 -1.83
CA CYS A 41 3.08 0.96 -1.80
C CYS A 41 1.93 0.87 -2.81
N GLU A 42 1.90 -0.20 -3.62
CA GLU A 42 0.85 -0.42 -4.63
C GLU A 42 -0.56 -0.44 -4.00
N ILE A 43 -0.67 -0.91 -2.75
CA ILE A 43 -1.96 -1.07 -2.07
C ILE A 43 -2.62 0.27 -1.77
N ALA A 44 -1.84 1.26 -1.32
CA ALA A 44 -2.32 2.62 -1.11
C ALA A 44 -2.86 3.21 -2.43
N LEU A 45 -2.12 3.05 -3.53
CA LEU A 45 -2.55 3.54 -4.84
C LEU A 45 -3.78 2.81 -5.40
N SER A 46 -3.95 1.52 -5.09
CA SER A 46 -5.07 0.72 -5.63
C SER A 46 -6.30 0.84 -4.73
N LEU A 47 -6.24 0.39 -3.48
CA LEU A 47 -7.43 0.38 -2.62
C LEU A 47 -7.91 1.78 -2.25
N GLU A 48 -7.01 2.75 -2.08
CA GLU A 48 -7.45 4.07 -1.65
C GLU A 48 -8.00 4.93 -2.77
N SER A 49 -7.60 4.65 -4.02
CA SER A 49 -8.10 5.38 -5.19
C SER A 49 -9.56 5.06 -5.52
N ILE A 50 -10.08 3.93 -5.03
CA ILE A 50 -11.53 3.69 -4.99
C ILE A 50 -12.16 4.69 -4.01
N PHE A 51 -13.07 5.52 -4.53
CA PHE A 51 -13.77 6.52 -3.74
C PHE A 51 -14.38 5.92 -2.48
N LYS A 52 -14.24 6.61 -1.34
CA LYS A 52 -14.71 6.14 -0.04
C LYS A 52 -16.17 5.68 -0.06
N ALA A 53 -17.04 6.38 -0.80
CA ALA A 53 -18.45 6.04 -0.94
C ALA A 53 -18.70 4.74 -1.74
N ASP A 54 -17.79 4.39 -2.65
CA ASP A 54 -17.92 3.27 -3.57
C ASP A 54 -17.17 2.03 -3.09
N ARG A 55 -16.31 2.12 -2.06
CA ARG A 55 -15.54 0.97 -1.56
C ARG A 55 -16.42 -0.21 -1.20
N LEU A 56 -17.54 0.00 -0.48
CA LEU A 56 -18.44 -1.09 -0.11
C LEU A 56 -19.12 -1.73 -1.33
N SER A 57 -19.61 -0.92 -2.27
CA SER A 57 -20.30 -1.41 -3.47
C SER A 57 -19.33 -2.12 -4.41
N HIS A 58 -18.13 -1.58 -4.58
CA HIS A 58 -17.04 -2.21 -5.34
C HIS A 58 -16.64 -3.54 -4.72
N THR A 59 -16.27 -3.58 -3.42
CA THR A 59 -15.88 -4.83 -2.75
C THR A 59 -16.98 -5.89 -2.80
N SER A 60 -18.25 -5.49 -2.67
CA SER A 60 -19.38 -6.42 -2.69
C SER A 60 -19.67 -7.01 -4.08
N THR A 61 -19.18 -6.40 -5.15
CA THR A 61 -19.47 -6.80 -6.54
C THR A 61 -18.25 -7.31 -7.30
N TYR A 62 -17.05 -6.93 -6.85
CA TYR A 62 -15.78 -7.32 -7.43
C TYR A 62 -15.59 -8.83 -7.43
N LYS A 63 -15.02 -9.33 -8.53
CA LYS A 63 -14.61 -10.72 -8.69
C LYS A 63 -13.19 -10.76 -9.23
N PRO A 64 -12.28 -11.50 -8.58
CA PRO A 64 -10.99 -11.83 -9.17
C PRO A 64 -11.18 -12.52 -10.52
N LYS A 65 -10.24 -12.33 -11.42
CA LYS A 65 -10.20 -13.00 -12.70
C LYS A 65 -9.74 -14.45 -12.50
N ILE A 66 -10.51 -15.39 -13.03
CA ILE A 66 -10.15 -16.82 -13.06
C ILE A 66 -10.03 -17.21 -14.53
N GLU A 67 -8.86 -17.69 -14.91
CA GLU A 67 -8.56 -18.15 -16.27
C GLU A 67 -8.20 -19.63 -16.23
N VAL A 68 -8.84 -20.46 -17.05
CA VAL A 68 -8.42 -21.85 -17.24
C VAL A 68 -7.49 -21.86 -18.45
N VAL A 69 -6.21 -22.13 -18.21
CA VAL A 69 -5.11 -21.95 -19.17
C VAL A 69 -4.93 -23.19 -20.05
N THR A 70 -5.25 -24.38 -19.54
CA THR A 70 -5.14 -25.64 -20.30
C THR A 70 -6.13 -26.64 -19.72
N GLU A 71 -6.77 -27.44 -20.57
CA GLU A 71 -7.58 -28.59 -20.18
C GLU A 71 -7.16 -29.78 -21.06
N GLU A 72 -6.48 -30.76 -20.48
CA GLU A 72 -6.23 -32.04 -21.13
C GLU A 72 -6.99 -33.13 -20.39
N PHE A 73 -7.88 -33.81 -21.11
CA PHE A 73 -8.61 -34.97 -20.62
C PHE A 73 -8.11 -36.21 -21.36
N ASP A 74 -7.39 -37.08 -20.66
CA ASP A 74 -6.83 -38.32 -21.23
C ASP A 74 -7.79 -39.52 -21.15
N GLY A 75 -9.05 -39.28 -20.76
CA GLY A 75 -10.07 -40.30 -20.54
C GLY A 75 -10.24 -40.69 -19.06
N ASN A 76 -9.21 -40.56 -18.23
CA ASN A 76 -9.25 -40.90 -16.79
C ASN A 76 -8.78 -39.76 -15.86
N HIS A 77 -8.02 -38.80 -16.38
CA HIS A 77 -7.51 -37.67 -15.62
C HIS A 77 -7.82 -36.36 -16.34
N PHE A 78 -8.13 -35.36 -15.53
CA PHE A 78 -8.22 -33.97 -15.96
C PHE A 78 -6.96 -33.25 -15.52
N HIS A 79 -6.15 -32.81 -16.48
CA HIS A 79 -5.02 -31.93 -16.24
C HIS A 79 -5.45 -30.51 -16.58
N GLY A 80 -5.44 -29.63 -15.58
CA GLY A 80 -5.78 -28.23 -15.79
C GLY A 80 -4.89 -27.27 -15.02
N VAL A 81 -4.54 -26.16 -15.66
CA VAL A 81 -3.88 -25.03 -15.02
C VAL A 81 -4.91 -23.92 -14.87
N VAL A 82 -5.19 -23.52 -13.62
CA VAL A 82 -6.10 -22.41 -13.32
C VAL A 82 -5.26 -21.22 -12.87
N GLY A 83 -5.29 -20.16 -13.66
CA GLY A 83 -4.81 -18.85 -13.27
C GLY A 83 -5.84 -18.14 -12.40
N PHE A 84 -5.37 -17.58 -11.28
CA PHE A 84 -6.16 -16.72 -10.41
C PHE A 84 -5.43 -15.40 -10.23
N GLY A 85 -6.09 -14.29 -10.51
CA GLY A 85 -5.46 -12.98 -10.47
C GLY A 85 -6.44 -11.83 -10.31
N PRO A 86 -5.93 -10.60 -10.17
CA PRO A 86 -6.79 -9.43 -10.12
C PRO A 86 -7.48 -9.21 -11.48
N ASP A 87 -8.76 -8.89 -11.46
CA ASP A 87 -9.43 -8.22 -12.58
C ASP A 87 -9.12 -6.71 -12.50
N ASN A 88 -8.17 -6.25 -13.34
CA ASN A 88 -7.76 -4.85 -13.39
C ASN A 88 -8.79 -3.95 -14.09
N ASP A 89 -9.63 -4.51 -14.97
CA ASP A 89 -10.69 -3.77 -15.66
C ASP A 89 -11.86 -3.45 -14.72
N ALA A 90 -12.02 -4.25 -13.67
CA ALA A 90 -13.01 -3.98 -12.62
C ALA A 90 -12.62 -2.82 -11.69
N HIS A 91 -11.35 -2.38 -11.68
CA HIS A 91 -10.91 -1.23 -10.89
C HIS A 91 -11.37 0.08 -11.56
N PRO A 92 -11.99 1.04 -10.84
CA PRO A 92 -12.51 2.28 -11.42
C PRO A 92 -11.42 3.25 -11.97
N GLY A 93 -10.15 2.87 -11.84
CA GLY A 93 -9.00 3.72 -12.12
C GLY A 93 -8.73 4.76 -11.02
N MET A 94 -7.59 5.43 -11.14
CA MET A 94 -7.26 6.57 -10.29
C MET A 94 -8.06 7.80 -10.72
N HIS A 95 -8.45 8.63 -9.75
CA HIS A 95 -8.99 9.96 -10.06
C HIS A 95 -7.95 10.77 -10.88
N PRO A 96 -8.35 11.57 -11.90
CA PRO A 96 -7.40 12.28 -12.78
C PRO A 96 -6.34 13.10 -12.05
N ALA A 97 -6.70 13.75 -10.94
CA ALA A 97 -5.74 14.50 -10.12
C ALA A 97 -4.67 13.59 -9.48
N LEU A 98 -5.07 12.42 -8.97
CA LEU A 98 -4.15 11.44 -8.40
C LEU A 98 -3.27 10.83 -9.49
N ALA A 99 -3.85 10.49 -10.65
CA ALA A 99 -3.10 9.97 -11.80
C ALA A 99 -2.04 10.96 -12.30
N PHE A 100 -2.36 12.26 -12.32
CA PHE A 100 -1.40 13.32 -12.66
C PHE A 100 -0.24 13.38 -11.66
N LYS A 101 -0.55 13.41 -10.35
CA LYS A 101 0.48 13.40 -9.31
C LYS A 101 1.33 12.12 -9.35
N TYR A 102 0.71 10.97 -9.58
CA TYR A 102 1.40 9.69 -9.75
C TYR A 102 2.40 9.74 -10.91
N SER A 103 2.01 10.28 -12.07
CA SER A 103 2.92 10.46 -13.21
C SER A 103 4.12 11.33 -12.84
N LYS A 104 3.89 12.41 -12.08
CA LYS A 104 4.97 13.28 -11.59
C LYS A 104 5.89 12.57 -10.59
N ALA A 105 5.35 11.71 -9.72
CA ALA A 105 6.15 10.91 -8.80
C ALA A 105 7.05 9.91 -9.54
N VAL A 106 6.50 9.23 -10.55
CA VAL A 106 7.27 8.32 -11.41
C VAL A 106 8.37 9.08 -12.17
N GLU A 107 8.07 10.25 -12.74
CA GLU A 107 9.07 11.13 -13.39
C GLU A 107 10.19 11.55 -12.43
N LEU A 108 9.86 11.78 -11.15
CA LEU A 108 10.82 12.15 -10.11
C LEU A 108 11.69 10.97 -9.62
N GLY A 109 11.35 9.73 -9.99
CA GLY A 109 12.12 8.53 -9.68
C GLY A 109 11.52 7.60 -8.63
N PHE A 110 10.25 7.77 -8.28
CA PHE A 110 9.57 6.83 -7.37
C PHE A 110 9.34 5.45 -8.01
N LYS A 111 9.48 4.42 -7.18
CA LYS A 111 9.22 3.02 -7.52
C LYS A 111 8.04 2.46 -6.72
N VAL A 112 7.28 1.54 -7.31
CA VAL A 112 6.12 0.90 -6.67
C VAL A 112 6.56 -0.38 -5.97
N ILE A 113 6.33 -0.49 -4.66
CA ILE A 113 6.45 -1.77 -3.95
C ILE A 113 5.20 -2.59 -4.22
N THR A 114 5.38 -3.76 -4.82
CA THR A 114 4.31 -4.65 -5.28
C THR A 114 3.56 -5.28 -4.11
N MET A 115 2.24 -5.35 -4.16
CA MET A 115 1.47 -6.02 -3.13
C MET A 115 1.24 -7.51 -3.46
N THR A 116 1.13 -8.36 -2.44
CA THR A 116 0.95 -9.82 -2.60
C THR A 116 -0.48 -10.30 -2.37
N ASN A 117 -1.42 -9.40 -2.04
CA ASN A 117 -2.81 -9.75 -1.76
C ASN A 117 -3.47 -10.32 -3.01
N ILE A 118 -3.64 -11.64 -3.02
CA ILE A 118 -4.08 -12.42 -4.16
C ILE A 118 -5.50 -12.01 -4.55
N GLY A 119 -5.68 -11.65 -5.81
CA GLY A 119 -6.99 -11.32 -6.38
C GLY A 119 -7.56 -9.96 -5.97
N THR A 120 -6.88 -9.13 -5.19
CA THR A 120 -7.37 -7.77 -4.88
C THR A 120 -7.30 -6.88 -6.12
N ALA A 121 -8.26 -5.98 -6.35
CA ALA A 121 -8.24 -5.07 -7.50
C ALA A 121 -6.96 -4.22 -7.55
N ARG A 122 -6.48 -3.89 -8.76
CA ARG A 122 -5.29 -3.05 -9.00
C ARG A 122 -5.63 -1.87 -9.88
N ALA A 123 -5.07 -0.70 -9.57
CA ALA A 123 -5.19 0.46 -10.44
C ALA A 123 -4.41 0.25 -11.74
N LYS A 124 -5.10 0.30 -12.88
CA LYS A 124 -4.54 0.09 -14.23
C LYS A 124 -3.45 1.09 -14.63
N GLU A 125 -3.42 2.25 -13.96
CA GLU A 125 -2.43 3.30 -14.17
C GLU A 125 -1.03 2.87 -13.70
N ILE A 126 -0.95 1.88 -12.80
CA ILE A 126 0.31 1.34 -12.29
C ILE A 126 0.94 0.42 -13.33
N GLN A 127 1.93 0.93 -14.05
CA GLN A 127 2.65 0.19 -15.09
C GLN A 127 3.69 -0.74 -14.48
N ASP A 128 3.86 -1.95 -15.00
CA ASP A 128 4.83 -2.92 -14.44
C ASP A 128 6.27 -2.40 -14.44
N LYS A 129 6.65 -1.57 -15.43
CA LYS A 129 7.98 -0.93 -15.48
C LYS A 129 8.31 -0.03 -14.28
N THR A 130 7.28 0.43 -13.57
CA THR A 130 7.42 1.30 -12.38
C THR A 130 7.50 0.49 -11.09
N LYS A 131 7.13 -0.79 -11.13
CA LYS A 131 7.19 -1.69 -9.98
C LYS A 131 8.62 -2.13 -9.72
N VAL A 132 8.89 -2.44 -8.46
CA VAL A 132 10.11 -3.13 -8.07
C VAL A 132 10.14 -4.52 -8.71
N ASN A 133 11.29 -4.88 -9.26
CA ASN A 133 11.51 -6.20 -9.83
C ASN A 133 12.27 -7.06 -8.83
N PHE A 134 11.87 -8.31 -8.71
CA PHE A 134 12.62 -9.34 -7.99
C PHE A 134 13.56 -10.04 -8.98
N SER A 135 14.78 -10.33 -8.55
CA SER A 135 15.80 -10.96 -9.40
C SER A 135 15.50 -12.44 -9.64
N SER A 136 14.67 -13.05 -8.80
CA SER A 136 14.24 -14.43 -8.88
C SER A 136 12.87 -14.63 -8.23
N ILE A 137 12.25 -15.77 -8.52
CA ILE A 137 11.02 -16.20 -7.85
C ILE A 137 11.22 -16.45 -6.35
N ASP A 138 12.40 -16.91 -5.94
CA ASP A 138 12.72 -17.15 -4.52
C ASP A 138 12.79 -15.84 -3.74
N GLU A 139 13.36 -14.79 -4.33
CA GLU A 139 13.39 -13.45 -3.73
C GLU A 139 11.97 -12.89 -3.53
N PHE A 140 11.08 -13.12 -4.51
CA PHE A 140 9.67 -12.76 -4.39
C PHE A 140 8.99 -13.49 -3.23
N TRP A 141 9.24 -14.79 -3.04
CA TRP A 141 8.62 -15.55 -1.95
C TRP A 141 9.16 -15.16 -0.58
N VAL A 142 10.46 -14.87 -0.46
CA VAL A 142 11.03 -14.30 0.78
C VAL A 142 10.38 -12.97 1.11
N TYR A 143 10.17 -12.10 0.12
CA TYR A 143 9.42 -10.86 0.30
C TYR A 143 7.96 -11.13 0.74
N ALA A 144 7.26 -12.04 0.07
CA ALA A 144 5.87 -12.36 0.37
C ALA A 144 5.68 -12.93 1.78
N ASP A 145 6.60 -13.79 2.24
CA ASP A 145 6.57 -14.35 3.59
C ASP A 145 6.76 -13.28 4.66
N ARG A 146 7.74 -12.38 4.47
CA ARG A 146 7.98 -11.26 5.39
C ARG A 146 6.79 -10.31 5.45
N LEU A 147 6.17 -10.01 4.30
CA LEU A 147 4.98 -9.18 4.23
C LEU A 147 3.83 -9.82 5.01
N ASN A 148 3.56 -11.10 4.76
CA ASN A 148 2.51 -11.87 5.42
C ASN A 148 2.74 -11.99 6.93
N GLU A 149 3.97 -12.20 7.38
CA GLU A 149 4.33 -12.24 8.80
C GLU A 149 4.00 -10.90 9.49
N CYS A 150 4.42 -9.78 8.89
CA CYS A 150 4.16 -8.45 9.42
C CYS A 150 2.67 -8.12 9.43
N SER A 151 1.96 -8.37 8.31
CA SER A 151 0.53 -8.10 8.18
C SER A 151 -0.29 -8.89 9.20
N LYS A 152 0.02 -10.19 9.41
CA LYS A 152 -0.63 -11.01 10.46
C LYS A 152 -0.37 -10.50 11.87
N PHE A 153 0.84 -10.01 12.15
CA PHE A 153 1.13 -9.41 13.45
C PHE A 153 0.31 -8.13 13.67
N ILE A 154 0.27 -7.23 12.67
CA ILE A 154 -0.55 -6.02 12.73
C ILE A 154 -2.03 -6.37 12.93
N GLU A 155 -2.54 -7.37 12.22
CA GLU A 155 -3.91 -7.86 12.38
C GLU A 155 -4.19 -8.40 13.78
N SER A 156 -3.21 -9.08 14.40
CA SER A 156 -3.31 -9.59 15.77
C SER A 156 -3.42 -8.50 16.83
N LEU A 157 -2.94 -7.28 16.53
CA LEU A 157 -3.13 -6.09 17.36
C LEU A 157 -4.52 -5.45 17.17
N GLY A 158 -5.34 -5.98 16.28
CA GLY A 158 -6.65 -5.42 15.91
C GLY A 158 -6.58 -4.33 14.83
N CYS A 159 -5.42 -4.11 14.22
CA CYS A 159 -5.18 -3.09 13.20
C CYS A 159 -5.21 -3.70 11.78
N GLY A 160 -4.92 -2.89 10.76
CA GLY A 160 -4.85 -3.38 9.38
C GLY A 160 -6.17 -3.96 8.87
N SER A 161 -6.11 -5.17 8.31
CA SER A 161 -7.27 -5.89 7.77
C SER A 161 -8.27 -6.39 8.83
N SER A 162 -7.94 -6.35 10.13
CA SER A 162 -8.76 -6.94 11.21
C SER A 162 -10.20 -6.42 11.22
N SER A 163 -10.38 -5.10 11.14
CA SER A 163 -11.71 -4.48 11.09
C SER A 163 -12.45 -4.78 9.78
N TYR A 164 -11.71 -4.88 8.68
CA TYR A 164 -12.28 -5.23 7.37
C TYR A 164 -12.81 -6.67 7.39
N HIS A 165 -12.03 -7.65 7.87
CA HIS A 165 -12.46 -9.04 7.99
C HIS A 165 -13.70 -9.21 8.87
N LYS A 166 -13.76 -8.52 10.03
CA LYS A 166 -14.95 -8.54 10.90
C LYS A 166 -16.19 -7.99 10.20
N LEU A 167 -16.05 -6.92 9.41
CA LEU A 167 -17.18 -6.35 8.68
C LEU A 167 -17.61 -7.25 7.51
N VAL A 168 -16.65 -7.81 6.77
CA VAL A 168 -16.89 -8.79 5.72
C VAL A 168 -17.65 -9.99 6.25
N GLU A 169 -17.25 -10.54 7.41
CA GLU A 169 -17.95 -11.63 8.08
C GLU A 169 -19.35 -11.21 8.57
N HIS A 170 -19.45 -10.07 9.26
CA HIS A 170 -20.71 -9.54 9.78
C HIS A 170 -21.75 -9.33 8.67
N TYR A 171 -21.31 -8.82 7.52
CA TYR A 171 -22.14 -8.61 6.34
C TYR A 171 -22.25 -9.86 5.48
N GLY A 172 -21.63 -11.00 5.82
CA GLY A 172 -21.68 -12.21 5.01
C GLY A 172 -21.12 -12.03 3.59
N ILE A 173 -20.18 -11.10 3.40
CA ILE A 173 -19.46 -10.86 2.14
C ILE A 173 -18.45 -12.00 1.95
N LYS A 174 -18.91 -13.25 1.78
CA LYS A 174 -18.04 -14.29 1.25
C LYS A 174 -17.75 -13.95 -0.22
N MET A 175 -16.56 -14.30 -0.72
CA MET A 175 -16.19 -14.16 -2.13
C MET A 175 -17.38 -14.58 -3.04
N SER A 176 -17.99 -13.62 -3.75
CA SER A 176 -19.21 -13.72 -4.61
C SER A 176 -20.49 -13.08 -4.01
N PRO A 177 -21.29 -12.35 -4.82
CA PRO A 177 -21.77 -11.03 -4.43
C PRO A 177 -23.16 -11.07 -3.80
N TYR A 178 -23.27 -10.60 -2.56
CA TYR A 178 -24.54 -10.09 -2.09
C TYR A 178 -24.67 -8.61 -2.44
N LYS A 179 -25.10 -8.34 -3.69
CA LYS A 179 -25.54 -6.99 -4.15
C LYS A 179 -26.51 -6.31 -3.16
N ARG A 180 -27.27 -7.10 -2.39
CA ARG A 180 -28.27 -6.60 -1.44
C ARG A 180 -27.67 -5.92 -0.20
N LEU A 181 -26.47 -6.29 0.24
CA LEU A 181 -25.87 -5.72 1.47
C LEU A 181 -25.35 -4.30 1.26
N ALA A 182 -24.68 -4.02 0.14
CA ALA A 182 -24.28 -2.66 -0.21
C ALA A 182 -25.48 -1.71 -0.42
N GLN A 183 -26.64 -2.24 -0.86
CA GLN A 183 -27.86 -1.46 -1.10
C GLN A 183 -28.66 -1.14 0.18
N MET A 184 -28.45 -1.90 1.26
CA MET A 184 -29.17 -1.72 2.53
C MET A 184 -28.33 -1.09 3.63
N ALA A 185 -27.02 -0.94 3.41
CA ALA A 185 -26.11 -0.33 4.38
C ALA A 185 -26.44 1.15 4.61
N SER A 186 -26.52 1.55 5.87
CA SER A 186 -26.63 2.93 6.29
C SER A 186 -25.37 3.73 5.94
N LYS A 187 -25.48 5.06 5.90
CA LYS A 187 -24.32 5.96 5.71
C LYS A 187 -23.21 5.72 6.73
N THR A 188 -23.57 5.39 7.97
CA THR A 188 -22.62 5.10 9.05
C THR A 188 -21.84 3.81 8.75
N GLU A 189 -22.51 2.77 8.27
CA GLU A 189 -21.89 1.50 7.91
C GLU A 189 -20.96 1.65 6.71
N ILE A 190 -21.37 2.40 5.68
CA ILE A 190 -20.53 2.73 4.52
C ILE A 190 -19.26 3.44 4.99
N LYS A 191 -19.38 4.45 5.87
CA LYS A 191 -18.23 5.19 6.41
C LYS A 191 -17.30 4.27 7.21
N LYS A 192 -17.86 3.38 8.03
CA LYS A 192 -17.08 2.41 8.83
C LYS A 192 -16.31 1.44 7.93
N PHE A 193 -16.95 0.92 6.88
CA PHE A 193 -16.31 0.04 5.91
C PHE A 193 -15.20 0.75 5.13
N ALA A 194 -15.46 1.98 4.67
CA ALA A 194 -14.46 2.78 3.98
C ALA A 194 -13.23 3.04 4.86
N ALA A 195 -13.43 3.29 6.16
CA ALA A 195 -12.36 3.45 7.13
C ALA A 195 -11.57 2.15 7.34
N SER A 196 -12.24 0.98 7.42
CA SER A 196 -11.51 -0.29 7.54
C SER A 196 -10.69 -0.66 6.31
N VAL A 197 -11.11 -0.24 5.11
CA VAL A 197 -10.31 -0.42 3.88
C VAL A 197 -9.09 0.50 3.88
N ALA A 198 -9.21 1.74 4.40
CA ALA A 198 -8.06 2.63 4.56
C ALA A 198 -7.05 2.05 5.56
N GLU A 199 -7.52 1.62 6.73
CA GLU A 199 -6.68 1.01 7.75
C GLU A 199 -6.00 -0.28 7.25
N TRP A 200 -6.68 -1.08 6.42
CA TRP A 200 -6.05 -2.22 5.74
C TRP A 200 -4.91 -1.77 4.82
N ALA A 201 -5.13 -0.74 3.99
CA ALA A 201 -4.07 -0.20 3.13
C ALA A 201 -2.88 0.33 3.92
N ASP A 202 -3.10 0.97 5.07
CA ASP A 202 -2.05 1.47 5.98
C ASP A 202 -1.23 0.31 6.55
N GLY A 203 -1.89 -0.71 7.10
CA GLY A 203 -1.24 -1.89 7.68
C GLY A 203 -0.39 -2.66 6.67
N ASP A 204 -0.91 -2.84 5.46
CA ASP A 204 -0.16 -3.50 4.39
C ASP A 204 0.94 -2.60 3.79
N SER A 205 0.78 -1.27 3.84
CA SER A 205 1.85 -0.35 3.43
C SER A 205 3.07 -0.44 4.36
N ILE A 206 2.84 -0.54 5.68
CA ILE A 206 3.90 -0.81 6.67
C ILE A 206 4.52 -2.19 6.44
N SER A 207 3.69 -3.20 6.19
CA SER A 207 4.16 -4.57 5.94
C SER A 207 5.02 -4.67 4.68
N ALA A 208 4.60 -4.05 3.58
CA ALA A 208 5.33 -4.01 2.32
C ALA A 208 6.64 -3.21 2.46
N HIS A 209 6.62 -2.08 3.16
CA HIS A 209 7.83 -1.31 3.49
C HIS A 209 8.86 -2.16 4.23
N TYR A 210 8.44 -2.85 5.29
CA TYR A 210 9.29 -3.77 6.05
C TYR A 210 9.82 -4.89 5.16
N ALA A 211 8.93 -5.58 4.45
CA ALA A 211 9.25 -6.77 3.67
C ALA A 211 10.24 -6.48 2.56
N PHE A 212 10.12 -5.31 1.91
CA PHE A 212 11.07 -4.89 0.89
C PHE A 212 12.43 -4.43 1.46
N GLY A 213 12.50 -4.16 2.76
CA GLY A 213 13.72 -3.76 3.45
C GLY A 213 14.10 -2.30 3.20
N ASN A 214 13.10 -1.41 3.17
CA ASN A 214 13.35 0.03 3.12
C ASN A 214 13.77 0.56 4.50
N ASP A 215 14.51 1.66 4.52
CA ASP A 215 15.11 2.20 5.74
C ASP A 215 14.09 2.95 6.61
N TYR A 216 13.24 3.77 5.98
CA TYR A 216 12.24 4.60 6.68
C TYR A 216 10.87 4.60 5.97
N PHE A 217 9.81 4.67 6.78
CA PHE A 217 8.45 4.95 6.33
C PHE A 217 8.09 6.39 6.70
N CYS A 218 7.85 7.24 5.70
CA CYS A 218 7.61 8.66 5.88
C CYS A 218 6.12 8.99 5.77
N THR A 219 5.52 9.48 6.86
CA THR A 219 4.10 9.85 6.92
C THR A 219 3.87 11.08 7.80
N ASN A 220 2.83 11.86 7.50
CA ASN A 220 2.28 12.86 8.42
C ASN A 220 1.19 12.31 9.34
N ASP A 221 0.75 11.07 9.13
CA ASP A 221 -0.30 10.48 9.95
C ASP A 221 0.23 10.16 11.36
N GLN A 222 -0.52 10.61 12.35
CA GLN A 222 -0.25 10.37 13.77
C GLN A 222 -1.44 9.68 14.45
N ALA A 223 -2.37 9.10 13.67
CA ALA A 223 -3.56 8.38 14.11
C ALA A 223 -4.46 9.14 15.12
N ARG A 224 -4.42 10.48 15.14
CA ARG A 224 -5.05 11.31 16.18
C ARG A 224 -6.55 11.06 16.35
N ASN A 225 -7.23 10.62 15.28
CA ASN A 225 -8.68 10.39 15.26
C ASN A 225 -9.08 8.91 15.29
N ALA A 226 -8.20 7.99 14.90
CA ALA A 226 -8.52 6.56 14.75
C ALA A 226 -8.29 5.77 16.05
N GLY A 227 -7.45 6.29 16.95
CA GLY A 227 -7.18 5.69 18.24
C GLY A 227 -6.48 4.34 18.13
N SER A 228 -6.68 3.47 19.12
CA SER A 228 -5.95 2.20 19.27
C SER A 228 -6.20 1.15 18.18
N GLN A 229 -7.14 1.39 17.26
CA GLN A 229 -7.43 0.51 16.12
C GLN A 229 -6.61 0.85 14.88
N SER A 230 -5.76 1.89 14.93
CA SER A 230 -4.89 2.24 13.82
C SER A 230 -3.47 1.72 13.99
N VAL A 231 -2.89 1.22 12.91
CA VAL A 231 -1.48 0.82 12.85
C VAL A 231 -0.57 2.00 13.20
N PHE A 232 -0.95 3.24 12.86
CA PHE A 232 -0.18 4.45 13.16
C PHE A 232 -0.35 4.96 14.59
N HIS A 233 -1.17 4.30 15.42
CA HIS A 233 -1.22 4.63 16.86
C HIS A 233 0.13 4.35 17.52
N SER A 234 0.59 5.24 18.39
CA SER A 234 1.95 5.18 18.97
C SER A 234 2.28 3.85 19.63
N ASP A 235 1.32 3.25 20.34
CA ASP A 235 1.51 1.95 20.99
C ASP A 235 1.66 0.81 19.98
N ASN A 236 0.88 0.84 18.89
CA ASN A 236 0.92 -0.19 17.85
C ASN A 236 2.20 -0.06 17.02
N LEU A 237 2.56 1.17 16.62
CA LEU A 237 3.84 1.45 15.95
C LEU A 237 5.03 1.01 16.80
N ARG A 238 5.01 1.25 18.11
CA ARG A 238 6.06 0.79 19.02
C ARG A 238 6.19 -0.73 18.98
N LEU A 239 5.08 -1.47 19.07
CA LEU A 239 5.10 -2.94 19.01
C LEU A 239 5.58 -3.47 17.66
N VAL A 240 5.18 -2.83 16.55
CA VAL A 240 5.64 -3.16 15.20
C VAL A 240 7.14 -2.88 15.05
N ALA A 241 7.61 -1.73 15.54
CA ALA A 241 9.03 -1.35 15.53
C ALA A 241 9.89 -2.30 16.38
N GLU A 242 9.43 -2.68 17.57
CA GLU A 242 10.12 -3.63 18.46
C GLU A 242 10.28 -5.00 17.81
N LYS A 243 9.27 -5.47 17.06
CA LYS A 243 9.31 -6.80 16.43
C LYS A 243 10.05 -6.81 15.10
N PHE A 244 9.84 -5.81 14.26
CA PHE A 244 10.27 -5.83 12.86
C PHE A 244 11.33 -4.78 12.51
N GLY A 245 11.69 -3.90 13.45
CA GLY A 245 12.67 -2.83 13.22
C GLY A 245 12.18 -1.72 12.29
N VAL A 246 10.87 -1.60 12.06
CA VAL A 246 10.28 -0.54 11.23
C VAL A 246 10.53 0.83 11.85
N GLN A 247 10.99 1.78 11.03
CA GLN A 247 11.22 3.16 11.45
C GLN A 247 10.25 4.10 10.73
N VAL A 248 9.30 4.64 11.48
CA VAL A 248 8.35 5.64 10.97
C VAL A 248 8.85 7.04 11.33
N ILE A 249 8.85 7.96 10.36
CA ILE A 249 9.43 9.29 10.49
C ILE A 249 8.52 10.34 9.83
N SER A 250 8.50 11.57 10.35
CA SER A 250 7.84 12.69 9.69
C SER A 250 8.69 13.29 8.56
N PRO A 251 8.09 14.05 7.63
CA PRO A 251 8.84 14.78 6.60
C PRO A 251 9.92 15.72 7.18
N GLU A 252 9.64 16.41 8.28
CA GLU A 252 10.61 17.30 8.94
C GLU A 252 11.81 16.55 9.52
N GLU A 253 11.56 15.43 10.20
CA GLU A 253 12.61 14.57 10.75
C GLU A 253 13.46 13.97 9.62
N LEU A 254 12.84 13.56 8.52
CA LEU A 254 13.54 13.03 7.34
C LEU A 254 14.46 14.08 6.70
N VAL A 255 13.99 15.33 6.55
CA VAL A 255 14.82 16.44 6.05
C VAL A 255 16.00 16.72 6.99
N ASN A 256 15.81 16.61 8.30
CA ASN A 256 16.91 16.80 9.24
C ASN A 256 17.93 15.67 9.15
N LEU A 257 17.47 14.43 9.01
CA LEU A 257 18.33 13.26 8.79
C LEU A 257 19.20 13.42 7.53
N THR A 258 18.61 13.82 6.40
CA THR A 258 19.37 13.98 5.13
C THR A 258 20.36 15.15 5.18
N LYS A 259 20.06 16.23 5.90
CA LYS A 259 21.04 17.33 6.13
C LYS A 259 22.31 16.84 6.81
N HIS A 260 22.20 15.90 7.76
CA HIS A 260 23.36 15.31 8.42
C HIS A 260 24.16 14.42 7.45
N LEU A 261 23.49 13.61 6.64
CA LEU A 261 24.14 12.76 5.63
C LEU A 261 24.91 13.59 4.59
N ARG A 262 24.37 14.74 4.15
CA ARG A 262 25.05 15.66 3.23
C ARG A 262 26.29 16.34 3.82
N ARG A 263 26.42 16.39 5.14
CA ARG A 263 27.53 17.06 5.85
C ARG A 263 28.72 16.16 6.12
N ILE A 264 28.60 14.85 5.90
CA ILE A 264 29.74 13.94 5.98
C ILE A 264 30.50 14.07 4.65
N PRO A 265 31.69 14.70 4.61
CA PRO A 265 32.45 14.78 3.38
C PRO A 265 32.78 13.37 2.91
N ASN A 266 32.58 13.11 1.62
CA ASN A 266 32.94 11.86 0.96
C ASN A 266 34.36 11.43 1.34
N ALA A 267 34.50 10.52 2.29
CA ALA A 267 35.69 9.69 2.42
C ALA A 267 35.67 8.65 1.31
N ARG A 268 35.84 9.10 0.07
CA ARG A 268 36.08 8.25 -1.11
C ARG A 268 37.26 8.78 -1.89
N HIS A 269 38.44 8.65 -1.27
CA HIS A 269 39.72 8.48 -1.94
C HIS A 269 40.59 7.60 -1.04
N PHE A 270 40.44 6.28 -1.19
CA PHE A 270 41.50 5.29 -1.02
C PHE A 270 41.18 4.11 -1.94
#